data_AF-A0A8D8V7D7-F1
#
_entry.id   AF-A0A8D8V7D7-F1
#
_cell.length_a   1.000
_cell.length_b   1.000
_cell.length_c   1.000
_cell.angle_alpha   90.00
_cell.angle_beta   90.00
_cell.angle_gamma   90.00
#
_symmetry.space_group_name_H-M   'P 1'
#
loop_
_entity.id
_entity.type
_entity.pdbx_description
1 polymer ?
#
loop_
_entity_poly.entity_id
_entity_poly.type
_entity_poly.pdbx_seq_one_letter_code
_entity_poly.pdbx_strand_id
1 'polypeptide(L)'
;MQFFKSILCLYNNTPSHYIRIETGMVKLSSAVMKMALKWLIKIQSLPNTRLLKSCYLKLNSLDAAGITEARYNWMTQVKQLVQKVKGDEIFDPETVNENLDRMVRVYEANLHEMDLKD
;
A
#
# COMPACT_ATOMS: atom_id res chain seq x y z
N MET A 1 -7.60 -10.02 -12.75
CA MET A 1 -8.46 -11.17 -12.38
C MET A 1 -8.50 -12.28 -13.42
N GLN A 2 -8.45 -11.98 -14.72
CA GLN A 2 -8.51 -13.00 -15.78
C GLN A 2 -7.45 -14.10 -15.66
N PHE A 3 -6.21 -13.74 -15.29
CA PHE A 3 -5.14 -14.70 -15.03
C PHE A 3 -5.51 -15.76 -13.98
N PHE A 4 -6.01 -15.34 -12.82
CA PHE A 4 -6.44 -16.26 -11.76
C PHE A 4 -7.66 -17.08 -12.19
N LYS A 5 -8.58 -16.50 -12.97
CA LYS A 5 -9.70 -17.27 -13.55
C LYS A 5 -9.18 -18.40 -14.44
N SER A 6 -8.18 -18.13 -15.27
CA SER A 6 -7.56 -19.15 -16.12
C SER A 6 -6.85 -20.24 -15.32
N ILE A 7 -6.06 -19.88 -14.31
CA ILE A 7 -5.33 -20.87 -13.48
C ILE A 7 -6.28 -21.74 -12.67
N LEU A 8 -7.33 -21.14 -12.12
CA LEU A 8 -8.30 -21.84 -11.27
C LEU A 8 -9.43 -22.49 -12.08
N CYS A 9 -9.35 -22.47 -13.41
CA CYS A 9 -10.38 -22.98 -14.33
C CYS A 9 -11.80 -22.43 -14.03
N LEU A 10 -11.88 -21.17 -13.60
CA LEU A 10 -13.15 -20.51 -13.26
C LEU A 10 -13.78 -19.91 -14.52
N TYR A 11 -15.12 -19.90 -14.57
CA TYR A 11 -15.86 -19.23 -15.64
C TYR A 11 -15.50 -17.73 -15.71
N ASN A 12 -15.51 -17.17 -16.92
CA ASN A 12 -15.24 -15.74 -17.14
C ASN A 12 -16.17 -14.82 -16.34
N ASN A 13 -17.40 -15.27 -16.06
CA ASN A 13 -18.40 -14.52 -15.31
C ASN A 13 -18.24 -14.62 -13.78
N THR A 14 -17.27 -15.41 -13.28
CA THR A 14 -17.03 -15.52 -11.84
C THR A 14 -16.70 -14.14 -11.26
N PRO A 15 -17.44 -13.66 -10.24
CA PRO A 15 -17.17 -12.37 -9.63
C PRO A 15 -15.74 -12.29 -9.09
N SER A 16 -15.15 -11.10 -9.18
CA SER A 16 -13.75 -10.89 -8.77
C SER A 16 -13.55 -11.06 -7.26
N HIS A 17 -14.56 -10.79 -6.43
CA HIS A 17 -14.47 -10.92 -4.98
C HIS A 17 -14.22 -12.37 -4.54
N TYR A 18 -14.87 -13.37 -5.17
CA TYR A 18 -14.63 -14.78 -4.88
C TYR A 18 -13.16 -15.14 -5.08
N ILE A 19 -12.57 -14.65 -6.17
CA ILE A 19 -11.16 -14.92 -6.48
C ILE A 19 -10.25 -14.25 -5.45
N ARG A 20 -10.55 -13.02 -5.01
CA ARG A 20 -9.77 -12.31 -3.99
C ARG A 20 -9.77 -13.06 -2.66
N ILE A 21 -10.91 -13.64 -2.27
CA ILE A 21 -11.06 -14.44 -1.05
C ILE A 21 -10.23 -15.72 -1.15
N GLU A 22 -10.43 -16.51 -2.23
CA GLU A 22 -9.73 -17.79 -2.42
C GLU A 22 -8.20 -17.64 -2.53
N THR A 23 -7.73 -16.56 -3.15
CA THR A 23 -6.29 -16.30 -3.34
C THR A 23 -5.65 -15.57 -2.17
N GLY A 24 -6.42 -15.21 -1.13
CA GLY A 24 -5.89 -14.49 0.04
C GLY A 24 -5.35 -13.09 -0.28
N MET A 25 -5.84 -12.45 -1.34
CA MET A 25 -5.33 -11.15 -1.82
C MET A 25 -5.44 -10.04 -0.77
N VAL A 26 -6.47 -10.08 0.09
CA VAL A 26 -6.64 -9.10 1.18
C VAL A 26 -5.47 -9.18 2.16
N LYS A 27 -5.15 -10.39 2.64
CA LYS A 27 -4.03 -10.64 3.56
C LYS A 27 -2.69 -10.27 2.94
N LEU A 28 -2.50 -10.58 1.65
CA LEU A 28 -1.29 -10.19 0.94
C LEU A 28 -1.16 -8.68 0.85
N SER A 29 -2.25 -7.97 0.50
CA SER A 29 -2.23 -6.52 0.37
C SER A 29 -1.98 -5.83 1.71
N SER A 30 -2.59 -6.29 2.80
CA SER A 30 -2.34 -5.76 4.15
C SER A 30 -0.90 -6.02 4.61
N ALA A 31 -0.33 -7.18 4.29
CA ALA A 31 1.08 -7.49 4.56
C ALA A 31 2.04 -6.57 3.78
N VAL A 32 1.79 -6.34 2.49
CA VAL A 32 2.57 -5.42 1.66
C VAL A 32 2.51 -4.00 2.23
N MET A 33 1.33 -3.52 2.62
CA MET A 33 1.18 -2.22 3.27
C MET A 33 1.99 -2.14 4.56
N LYS A 34 1.88 -3.14 5.45
CA LYS A 34 2.64 -3.18 6.70
C LYS A 34 4.14 -3.12 6.46
N MET A 35 4.64 -3.87 5.48
CA MET A 35 6.05 -3.85 5.09
C MET A 35 6.48 -2.49 4.56
N ALA A 36 5.68 -1.87 3.69
CA ALA A 36 5.98 -0.57 3.12
C ALA A 36 6.08 0.53 4.19
N LEU A 37 5.14 0.55 5.14
CA LEU A 37 5.16 1.52 6.24
C LEU A 37 6.34 1.30 7.20
N LYS A 38 6.65 0.04 7.56
CA LYS A 38 7.85 -0.27 8.35
C LYS A 38 9.14 0.18 7.66
N TRP A 39 9.20 -0.01 6.34
CA TRP A 39 10.34 0.42 5.55
C TRP A 39 10.46 1.95 5.50
N LEU A 40 9.34 2.65 5.38
CA LEU A 40 9.28 4.10 5.43
C LEU A 40 9.82 4.63 6.77
N ILE A 41 9.34 4.11 7.90
CA ILE A 41 9.82 4.46 9.26
C ILE A 41 11.34 4.25 9.34
N LYS A 42 11.83 3.10 8.87
CA LYS A 42 13.26 2.79 8.87
C LYS A 42 14.04 3.80 8.03
N ILE A 43 13.64 4.06 6.79
CA ILE A 43 14.32 5.04 5.92
C ILE A 43 14.33 6.41 6.58
N GLN A 44 13.23 6.83 7.19
CA GLN A 44 13.14 8.14 7.82
C GLN A 44 14.11 8.30 9.00
N SER A 45 14.38 7.22 9.75
CA SER A 45 15.38 7.19 10.82
C SER A 45 16.85 7.20 10.34
N LEU A 46 17.11 6.98 9.04
CA LEU A 46 18.48 6.94 8.53
C LEU A 46 19.11 8.34 8.41
N PRO A 47 20.42 8.48 8.64
CA PRO A 47 21.16 9.71 8.35
C PRO A 47 21.08 10.11 6.87
N ASN A 48 21.11 11.42 6.59
CA ASN A 48 21.08 11.96 5.22
C ASN A 48 22.29 11.55 4.36
N THR A 49 23.37 11.05 4.96
CA THR A 49 24.56 10.53 4.27
C THR A 49 24.35 9.13 3.69
N ARG A 50 23.28 8.41 4.09
CA ARG A 50 22.99 7.08 3.56
C ARG A 50 22.31 7.20 2.20
N LEU A 51 22.82 6.47 1.21
CA LEU A 51 22.27 6.43 -0.15
C LEU A 51 20.74 6.21 -0.18
N LEU A 52 20.24 5.26 0.62
CA LEU A 52 18.80 4.98 0.70
C LEU A 52 17.98 6.20 1.12
N LYS A 53 18.47 6.99 2.09
CA LYS A 53 17.82 8.23 2.53
C LYS A 53 17.83 9.27 1.41
N SER A 54 18.95 9.42 0.71
CA SER A 54 19.06 10.34 -0.43
C SER A 54 18.11 9.96 -1.58
N CYS A 55 18.01 8.67 -1.92
CA CYS A 55 17.06 8.16 -2.91
C CYS A 55 15.62 8.46 -2.50
N TYR A 56 15.27 8.21 -1.24
CA TYR A 56 13.95 8.53 -0.70
C TYR A 56 13.63 10.02 -0.80
N LEU A 57 14.56 10.90 -0.40
CA LEU A 57 14.37 12.35 -0.49
C LEU A 57 14.13 12.78 -1.95
N LYS A 58 14.85 12.18 -2.90
CA LYS A 58 14.62 12.43 -4.33
C LYS A 58 13.23 11.98 -4.76
N LEU A 59 12.81 10.76 -4.42
CA LEU A 59 11.49 10.24 -4.75
C LEU A 59 10.37 11.12 -4.15
N ASN A 60 10.54 11.57 -2.90
CA ASN A 60 9.61 12.47 -2.24
C ASN A 60 9.54 13.85 -2.93
N SER A 61 10.67 14.39 -3.38
CA SER A 61 10.69 15.65 -4.16
C SER A 61 10.00 15.53 -5.52
N LEU A 62 10.16 14.38 -6.18
CA LEU A 62 9.52 14.12 -7.49
C LEU A 62 8.01 13.91 -7.34
N ASP A 63 7.59 13.25 -6.25
CA ASP A 63 6.18 13.10 -5.90
C ASP A 63 5.54 14.47 -5.61
N ALA A 64 6.19 15.31 -4.81
CA ALA A 64 5.72 16.66 -4.49
C ALA A 64 5.61 17.58 -5.73
N ALA A 65 6.47 17.38 -6.73
CA ALA A 65 6.42 18.13 -7.98
C ALA A 65 5.29 17.68 -8.93
N GLY A 66 4.63 16.54 -8.65
CA GLY A 66 3.56 16.00 -9.51
C GLY A 66 4.06 15.47 -10.87
N ILE A 67 5.38 15.27 -11.02
CA ILE A 67 6.01 14.94 -12.30
C ILE A 67 6.00 13.42 -12.58
N THR A 68 5.75 12.60 -11.55
CA THR A 68 5.92 11.14 -11.64
C THR A 68 4.60 10.39 -11.66
N GLU A 69 4.46 9.46 -12.60
CA GLU A 69 3.42 8.45 -12.53
C GLU A 69 3.66 7.49 -11.36
N ALA A 70 2.59 7.11 -10.65
CA ALA A 70 2.67 6.27 -9.46
C ALA A 70 3.42 4.94 -9.68
N ARG A 71 3.33 4.36 -10.89
CA ARG A 71 4.03 3.11 -11.24
C ARG A 71 5.56 3.19 -11.10
N TYR A 72 6.14 4.39 -11.20
CA TYR A 72 7.60 4.59 -11.14
C TYR A 72 8.09 5.25 -9.86
N ASN A 73 7.19 5.70 -8.99
CA ASN A 73 7.55 6.36 -7.76
C ASN A 73 6.99 5.60 -6.56
N TRP A 74 7.88 4.92 -5.84
CA TRP A 74 7.52 4.17 -4.65
C TRP A 74 6.88 5.06 -3.57
N MET A 75 7.32 6.31 -3.42
CA MET A 75 6.72 7.23 -2.44
C MET A 75 5.26 7.52 -2.77
N THR A 76 4.94 7.75 -4.04
CA THR A 76 3.56 7.94 -4.51
C THR A 76 2.70 6.72 -4.20
N GLN A 77 3.22 5.50 -4.42
CA GLN A 77 2.50 4.26 -4.10
C GLN A 77 2.21 4.13 -2.60
N VAL A 78 3.22 4.42 -1.77
CA VAL A 78 3.05 4.42 -0.31
C VAL A 78 2.01 5.45 0.12
N LYS A 79 2.02 6.65 -0.49
CA LYS A 79 1.01 7.66 -0.21
C LYS A 79 -0.41 7.20 -0.53
N GLN A 80 -0.60 6.58 -1.68
CA GLN A 80 -1.88 6.02 -2.11
C GLN A 80 -2.36 4.90 -1.18
N LEU A 81 -1.46 4.07 -0.64
CA LEU A 81 -1.83 3.04 0.35
C LEU A 81 -2.37 3.67 1.64
N VAL A 82 -1.71 4.72 2.13
CA VAL A 82 -2.15 5.44 3.34
C VAL A 82 -3.47 6.17 3.12
N GLN A 83 -3.65 6.82 1.96
CA GLN A 83 -4.91 7.50 1.62
C GLN A 83 -6.14 6.57 1.68
N LYS A 84 -5.96 5.29 1.37
CA LYS A 84 -7.02 4.27 1.45
C LYS A 84 -7.49 3.95 2.87
N VAL A 85 -6.75 4.39 3.91
CA VAL A 85 -7.09 4.15 5.32
C VAL A 85 -7.98 5.24 5.93
N LYS A 86 -8.25 6.33 5.20
CA LYS A 86 -8.92 7.57 5.64
C LYS A 86 -8.12 8.35 6.70
N GLY A 87 -7.91 9.63 6.37
CA GLY A 87 -7.32 10.65 7.21
C GLY A 87 -6.17 11.31 6.48
N ASP A 88 -6.29 12.61 6.18
CA ASP A 88 -5.19 13.49 5.75
C ASP A 88 -4.14 13.67 6.86
N GLU A 89 -3.79 12.58 7.54
CA GLU A 89 -2.83 12.56 8.63
C GLU A 89 -1.43 12.42 8.03
N ILE A 90 -0.68 13.49 8.29
CA ILE A 90 0.71 13.77 8.01
C ILE A 90 1.58 12.49 7.99
N PHE A 91 2.40 12.36 6.94
CA PHE A 91 3.45 11.33 6.75
C PHE A 91 4.62 11.46 7.75
N ASP A 92 4.31 11.81 8.98
CA ASP A 92 5.29 11.93 10.03
C ASP A 92 5.67 10.54 10.57
N PRO A 93 6.97 10.20 10.62
CA PRO A 93 7.44 8.90 11.08
C PRO A 93 6.91 8.46 12.44
N GLU A 94 6.77 9.38 13.39
CA GLU A 94 6.32 9.07 14.75
C GLU A 94 4.84 8.69 14.73
N THR A 95 4.04 9.50 14.04
CA THR A 95 2.60 9.27 13.87
C THR A 95 2.33 7.93 13.16
N VAL A 96 3.07 7.61 12.10
CA VAL A 96 2.94 6.34 11.36
C VAL A 96 3.36 5.15 12.22
N ASN A 97 4.40 5.30 13.04
CA ASN A 97 4.89 4.23 13.90
C ASN A 97 3.89 3.92 15.04
N GLU A 98 3.34 4.94 15.69
CA GLU A 98 2.34 4.80 16.74
C GLU A 98 1.03 4.17 16.22
N ASN A 99 0.65 4.48 14.98
CA ASN A 99 -0.60 4.03 14.40
C ASN A 99 -0.47 2.80 13.49
N LEU A 100 0.72 2.22 13.31
CA LEU A 100 0.99 1.20 12.30
C LEU A 100 -0.02 0.04 12.33
N ASP A 101 -0.23 -0.59 13.50
CA ASP A 101 -1.14 -1.74 13.60
C ASP A 101 -2.61 -1.33 13.49
N ARG A 102 -2.96 -0.10 13.86
CA ARG A 102 -4.31 0.44 13.60
C ARG A 102 -4.51 0.65 12.10
N MET A 103 -3.56 1.29 11.42
CA MET A 103 -3.63 1.58 9.98
C MET A 103 -3.74 0.29 9.17
N VAL A 104 -2.95 -0.73 9.49
CA VAL A 104 -3.02 -2.03 8.80
C VAL A 104 -4.37 -2.70 9.01
N ARG A 105 -4.93 -2.67 10.23
CA ARG A 105 -6.26 -3.23 10.51
C ARG A 105 -7.38 -2.50 9.78
N VAL A 106 -7.33 -1.17 9.75
CA VAL A 106 -8.32 -0.35 9.02
C VAL A 106 -8.20 -0.61 7.51
N TYR A 107 -6.99 -0.71 6.97
CA TYR A 107 -6.78 -1.05 5.57
C TYR A 107 -7.36 -2.42 5.22
N GLU A 108 -7.10 -3.43 6.05
CA GLU A 108 -7.64 -4.79 5.88
C GLU A 108 -9.18 -4.78 5.93
N ALA A 109 -9.77 -4.06 6.89
CA ALA A 109 -11.22 -3.89 6.98
C ALA A 109 -11.80 -3.20 5.73
N ASN A 110 -11.16 -2.14 5.23
CA ASN A 110 -11.60 -1.44 4.02
C ASN A 110 -11.55 -2.35 2.79
N LEU A 111 -10.53 -3.22 2.67
CA LEU A 111 -10.45 -4.20 1.60
C LEU A 111 -11.58 -5.23 1.69
N HIS A 112 -11.89 -5.71 2.89
CA HIS A 112 -13.02 -6.60 3.11
C HIS A 112 -14.37 -5.94 2.80
N GLU A 113 -14.56 -4.67 3.16
CA GLU A 113 -15.78 -3.93 2.80
C GLU A 113 -15.94 -3.75 1.29
N MET A 114 -14.85 -3.56 0.56
CA MET A 114 -14.88 -3.51 -0.90
C MET A 114 -15.30 -4.86 -1.50
N ASP A 115 -14.86 -5.97 -0.90
CA ASP A 115 -15.27 -7.32 -1.33
C ASP A 115 -16.76 -7.61 -1.12
N LEU A 116 -17.40 -6.95 -0.17
CA LEU A 116 -18.84 -7.12 0.13
C LEU A 116 -19.76 -6.26 -0.74
N LYS A 117 -19.23 -5.25 -1.42
CA LYS A 117 -20.00 -4.30 -2.26
C LYS A 117 -19.94 -4.61 -3.75
N ASP A 118 -19.06 -5.53 -4.17
CA ASP A 118 -18.82 -5.99 -5.56
C ASP A 118 -19.58 -7.29 -5.88
#